data_AF-A0A396IRF7-F1
#
_entry.id   AF-A0A396IRF7-F1
#
_cell.length_a   1.000
_cell.length_b   1.000
_cell.length_c   1.000
_cell.angle_alpha   90.00
_cell.angle_beta   90.00
_cell.angle_gamma   90.00
#
_symmetry.space_group_name_H-M   'P 1'
#
loop_
_entity.id
_entity.type
_entity.pdbx_description
1 polymer ?
#
loop_
_entity_poly.entity_id
_entity_poly.type
_entity_poly.pdbx_seq_one_letter_code
_entity_poly.pdbx_strand_id
1 'polypeptide(L)'
;MKLSCTKKAKGESTTKPNWLELPIDLMKNILQRLDTVEIVTSARNVCSLWRNICKDPLMWRTIHMICRFNFSSSCMEKICA
;
A
#
# COMPACT_ATOMS: atom_id res chain seq x y z
N MET A 1 18.73 32.95 -32.65
CA MET A 1 18.47 31.52 -32.95
C MET A 1 17.10 31.16 -32.37
N LYS A 2 16.16 30.69 -33.20
CA LYS A 2 14.88 30.11 -32.74
C LYS A 2 15.07 28.61 -32.50
N LEU A 3 14.48 28.11 -31.42
CA LEU A 3 13.77 26.82 -31.31
C LEU A 3 12.96 26.90 -30.00
N SER A 4 11.74 27.44 -30.03
CA SER A 4 10.45 26.76 -30.24
C SER A 4 9.97 25.91 -29.05
N CYS A 5 8.80 26.33 -28.57
CA CYS A 5 7.90 25.77 -27.56
C CYS A 5 7.74 24.24 -27.59
N THR A 6 7.52 23.62 -26.43
CA THR A 6 6.32 22.77 -26.23
C THR A 6 5.86 22.83 -24.78
N LYS A 7 4.88 23.70 -24.51
CA LYS A 7 3.93 23.47 -23.42
C LYS A 7 3.24 22.14 -23.72
N LYS A 8 3.29 21.18 -22.79
CA LYS A 8 2.40 20.02 -22.85
C LYS A 8 1.26 20.25 -21.87
N ALA A 9 0.24 20.94 -22.37
CA ALA A 9 -1.11 20.72 -21.87
C ALA A 9 -1.49 19.29 -22.28
N LYS A 10 -1.78 18.45 -21.29
CA LYS A 10 -2.40 17.13 -21.46
C LYS A 10 -3.36 17.04 -20.28
N GLY A 11 -4.60 17.51 -20.45
CA GLY A 11 -5.59 16.84 -21.28
C GLY A 11 -6.39 15.99 -20.32
N GLU A 12 -7.57 16.50 -19.94
CA GLU A 12 -8.59 15.80 -19.18
C GLU A 12 -8.92 14.50 -19.91
N SER A 13 -8.29 13.44 -19.44
CA SER A 13 -8.67 12.05 -19.68
C SER A 13 -8.78 11.47 -18.28
N THR A 14 -9.70 10.54 -18.07
CA THR A 14 -9.91 9.80 -16.82
C THR A 14 -8.61 9.06 -16.44
N THR A 15 -7.66 9.81 -15.89
CA THR A 15 -6.29 9.39 -15.62
C THR A 15 -6.35 8.62 -14.32
N LYS A 16 -6.37 7.29 -14.43
CA LYS A 16 -6.21 6.43 -13.26
C LYS A 16 -4.97 6.91 -12.49
N PRO A 17 -5.09 7.21 -11.18
CA PRO A 17 -3.95 7.59 -10.37
C PRO A 17 -2.88 6.52 -10.48
N ASN A 18 -1.64 6.92 -10.81
CA ASN A 18 -0.52 5.99 -10.81
C ASN A 18 -0.09 5.74 -9.37
N TRP A 19 -0.68 4.74 -8.72
CA TRP A 19 -0.36 4.35 -7.35
C TRP A 19 1.11 3.93 -7.16
N LEU A 20 1.84 3.62 -8.24
CA LEU A 20 3.27 3.29 -8.18
C LEU A 20 4.17 4.52 -8.06
N GLU A 21 3.69 5.71 -8.42
CA GLU A 21 4.43 6.97 -8.27
C GLU A 21 4.28 7.58 -6.87
N LEU A 22 3.46 6.97 -6.01
CA LEU A 22 3.25 7.48 -4.66
C LEU A 22 4.51 7.27 -3.80
N PRO A 23 4.96 8.30 -3.05
CA PRO A 23 6.02 8.15 -2.07
C PRO A 23 5.81 6.96 -1.13
N ILE A 24 6.90 6.25 -0.83
CA ILE A 24 6.89 5.04 0.02
C ILE A 24 6.28 5.34 1.39
N ASP A 25 6.51 6.53 1.95
CA ASP A 25 5.97 6.91 3.26
C ASP A 25 4.44 7.01 3.27
N LEU A 26 3.84 7.47 2.18
CA LEU A 26 2.39 7.51 2.03
C LEU A 26 1.83 6.10 1.85
N MET A 27 2.52 5.25 1.09
CA MET A 27 2.14 3.83 0.95
C MET A 27 2.20 3.10 2.29
N LYS A 28 3.24 3.35 3.10
CA LYS A 28 3.34 2.88 4.49
C LYS A 28 2.15 3.36 5.31
N ASN A 29 1.81 4.65 5.25
CA ASN A 29 0.67 5.19 6.01
C ASN A 29 -0.67 4.55 5.61
N ILE A 30 -0.89 4.30 4.31
CA ILE A 30 -2.08 3.61 3.81
C ILE A 30 -2.14 2.19 4.37
N LEU A 31 -1.04 1.44 4.25
CA LEU A 31 -0.95 0.07 4.76
C LEU A 31 -1.17 0.01 6.28
N GLN A 32 -0.67 0.99 7.05
CA GLN A 32 -0.82 1.04 8.51
C GLN A 32 -2.27 1.30 8.97
N ARG A 33 -3.13 1.80 8.08
CA ARG A 33 -4.56 2.00 8.36
C ARG A 33 -5.40 0.76 8.09
N LEU A 34 -4.84 -0.25 7.42
CA LEU A 34 -5.51 -1.53 7.17
C LEU A 34 -5.49 -2.40 8.44
N ASP A 35 -6.42 -3.34 8.54
CA ASP A 35 -6.39 -4.31 9.62
C ASP A 35 -5.18 -5.24 9.46
N THR A 36 -4.56 -5.61 10.58
CA THR A 36 -3.39 -6.50 10.60
C THR A 36 -3.64 -7.80 9.82
N VAL A 37 -4.83 -8.39 9.93
CA VAL A 37 -5.22 -9.61 9.22
C VAL A 37 -5.32 -9.36 7.71
N GLU A 38 -5.89 -8.22 7.32
CA GLU A 38 -6.00 -7.82 5.91
C GLU A 38 -4.63 -7.57 5.29
N ILE A 39 -3.70 -6.98 6.05
CA ILE A 39 -2.32 -6.80 5.59
C ILE A 39 -1.69 -8.17 5.31
N VAL A 40 -1.74 -9.11 6.25
CA VAL A 40 -1.06 -10.42 6.09
C VAL A 40 -1.69 -11.33 5.05
N THR A 41 -3.01 -11.24 4.84
CA THR A 41 -3.75 -12.11 3.92
C THR A 41 -3.90 -11.54 2.51
N SER A 42 -4.02 -10.22 2.38
CA SER A 42 -4.37 -9.56 1.11
C SER A 42 -3.32 -8.57 0.65
N ALA A 43 -2.97 -7.56 1.47
CA ALA A 43 -2.15 -6.44 1.04
C ALA A 43 -0.77 -6.86 0.50
N ARG A 44 -0.12 -7.86 1.13
CA ARG A 44 1.18 -8.39 0.65
C ARG A 44 1.11 -9.07 -0.72
N ASN A 45 -0.08 -9.44 -1.17
CA ASN A 45 -0.31 -10.16 -2.43
C ASN A 45 -0.72 -9.23 -3.58
N VAL A 46 -0.94 -7.93 -3.33
CA VAL A 46 -1.35 -6.96 -4.34
C VAL A 46 -0.23 -6.67 -5.33
N CYS A 47 0.97 -6.33 -4.83
CA CYS A 47 2.14 -6.06 -5.65
C CYS A 47 3.45 -6.25 -4.88
N SER A 48 4.57 -6.33 -5.61
CA SER A 48 5.91 -6.48 -5.04
C SER A 48 6.29 -5.32 -4.11
N LEU A 49 5.90 -4.09 -4.43
CA LEU A 49 6.16 -2.92 -3.59
C LEU A 49 5.51 -3.04 -2.21
N TRP A 50 4.22 -3.41 -2.16
CA TRP A 50 3.50 -3.59 -0.90
C TRP A 50 4.08 -4.74 -0.10
N ARG A 51 4.42 -5.86 -0.77
CA ARG A 51 5.11 -6.98 -0.13
C ARG A 51 6.44 -6.57 0.49
N ASN A 52 7.22 -5.74 -0.19
CA ASN A 52 8.50 -5.27 0.32
C ASN A 52 8.35 -4.33 1.51
N ILE A 53 7.35 -3.43 1.49
CA ILE A 53 7.04 -2.58 2.65
C ILE A 53 6.65 -3.43 3.85
N CYS A 54 5.83 -4.46 3.67
CA CYS A 54 5.41 -5.36 4.75
C CYS A 54 6.54 -6.21 5.34
N LYS A 55 7.72 -6.28 4.71
CA LYS A 55 8.91 -6.96 5.27
C LYS A 55 9.69 -6.07 6.25
N ASP A 56 9.47 -4.76 6.24
CA ASP A 56 10.12 -3.82 7.14
C ASP A 56 9.58 -4.01 8.57
N PRO A 57 10.42 -4.35 9.58
CA PRO A 57 9.95 -4.49 10.96
C PRO A 57 9.29 -3.22 11.51
N LEU A 58 9.70 -2.03 11.03
CA LEU A 58 9.11 -0.75 11.44
C LEU A 58 7.65 -0.62 11.01
N MET A 59 7.24 -1.35 9.96
CA MET A 59 5.85 -1.39 9.51
C MET A 59 4.92 -1.93 10.61
N TRP A 60 5.41 -2.89 11.39
CA TRP A 60 4.64 -3.60 12.42
C TRP A 60 4.86 -3.05 13.83
N ARG A 61 5.53 -1.90 13.96
CA ARG A 61 5.76 -1.25 15.26
C ARG A 61 4.45 -0.85 15.96
N THR A 62 3.43 -0.53 15.17
CA THR A 62 2.07 -0.23 15.64
C THR A 62 1.11 -1.04 14.80
N ILE A 63 0.45 -2.03 15.42
CA ILE A 63 -0.54 -2.88 14.76
C ILE A 63 -1.91 -2.63 15.39
N HIS A 64 -2.90 -2.37 14.53
CA HIS A 64 -4.29 -2.35 14.93
C HIS A 64 -4.90 -3.70 14.57
N MET A 65 -5.19 -4.48 15.62
CA MET A 65 -5.80 -5.80 15.47
C MET A 65 -7.27 -5.69 15.85
N ILE A 66 -8.10 -5.38 14.87
CA ILE A 66 -9.54 -5.27 15.04
C ILE A 66 -10.16 -6.51 14.42
N CYS A 67 -10.54 -7.47 15.26
CA CYS A 67 -11.31 -8.64 14.81
C CYS A 67 -12.71 -8.21 14.32
N ARG A 68 -12.81 -7.74 13.07
CA ARG A 68 -14.06 -7.31 12.44
C ARG A 68 -14.93 -8.46 11.95
N PHE A 69 -14.43 -9.70 11.94
CA PHE A 69 -15.17 -10.87 11.50
C PHE A 69 -15.11 -11.97 12.55
N ASN A 70 -16.25 -12.63 12.76
CA ASN A 70 -16.43 -13.70 13.73
C ASN A 70 -15.25 -14.68 13.74
N PHE A 71 -14.82 -14.96 14.96
CA PHE A 71 -13.58 -15.64 15.34
C PHE A 71 -13.34 -16.94 14.55
N SER A 72 -12.25 -16.99 13.78
CA SER A 72 -11.52 -18.24 13.59
C SER A 72 -10.07 -18.01 14.01
N SER A 73 -9.53 -18.92 14.82
CA SER A 73 -8.16 -18.90 15.38
C SER A 73 -7.04 -18.74 14.33
N SER A 74 -7.36 -18.91 13.04
CA SER A 74 -6.39 -18.94 11.93
C SER A 74 -5.73 -17.60 11.60
N CYS A 75 -6.24 -16.47 12.10
CA CYS A 75 -5.73 -15.15 11.75
C CYS A 75 -4.42 -14.79 12.49
N MET A 76 -4.21 -15.32 13.70
CA MET A 76 -3.03 -15.02 14.53
C MET A 76 -1.76 -15.71 14.00
N GLU A 77 -1.89 -16.93 13.47
CA GLU A 77 -0.76 -17.74 13.00
C GLU A 77 0.00 -17.09 11.83
N LYS A 78 -0.66 -16.21 11.07
CA LYS A 78 -0.10 -15.58 9.87
C LYS A 78 0.78 -14.35 10.12
N ILE A 79 0.83 -13.86 11.36
CA ILE A 79 1.60 -12.65 11.70
C ILE A 79 3.07 -13.00 12.00
N CYS A 80 3.39 -14.23 12.39
CA CYS A 80 4.74 -14.67 12.77
C CYS A 80 5.56 -15.35 11.65
N ALA A 81 5.36 -14.98 10.37
CA ALA A 81 6.07 -15.60 9.24
C ALA A 81 6.97 -14.64 8.46
#